data_AF-A0A9X3MGJ0-F1
#
_entry.id   AF-A0A9X3MGJ0-F1
#
_cell.length_a   1.000
_cell.length_b   1.000
_cell.length_c   1.000
_cell.angle_alpha   90.00
_cell.angle_beta   90.00
_cell.angle_gamma   90.00
#
_symmetry.space_group_name_H-M   'P 1'
#
loop_
_entity.id
_entity.type
_entity.pdbx_description
1 polymer ?
#
loop_
_entity_poly.entity_id
_entity_poly.type
_entity_poly.pdbx_seq_one_letter_code
_entity_poly.pdbx_strand_id
1 'polypeptide(L)'
;MKTRITMGLMGLMGLTLAGCSTTLPTNDRVQVIEKNCAVILSESANAEQRQNAYNQLIESYGERYVDANNPKQTANWNLFRQNVIHDENGQLTREFIEVSDWGCANGNYLEEVRLFVEEIQASAQK
;
A
#
# COMPACT_ATOMS: atom_id res chain seq x y z
N MET A 1 -11.45 59.06 -41.61
CA MET A 1 -10.13 58.74 -42.18
C MET A 1 -9.41 57.75 -41.27
N LYS A 2 -8.57 56.93 -41.87
CA LYS A 2 -8.06 55.63 -41.41
C LYS A 2 -6.58 55.78 -41.09
N THR A 3 -6.13 55.33 -39.92
CA THR A 3 -4.76 54.81 -39.76
C THR A 3 -4.69 53.84 -38.58
N ARG A 4 -4.41 52.57 -38.91
CA ARG A 4 -3.87 51.55 -38.01
C ARG A 4 -2.35 51.55 -38.18
N ILE A 5 -1.60 51.07 -37.18
CA ILE A 5 -0.42 50.17 -37.20
C ILE A 5 0.15 50.19 -35.76
N THR A 6 -0.05 49.15 -34.93
CA THR A 6 0.78 47.94 -34.70
C THR A 6 2.09 48.21 -33.93
N MET A 7 2.19 47.67 -32.70
CA MET A 7 3.32 46.88 -32.17
C MET A 7 3.33 46.90 -30.63
N GLY A 8 3.46 45.72 -30.00
CA GLY A 8 3.78 45.60 -28.58
C GLY A 8 3.10 44.46 -27.83
N LEU A 9 3.08 43.26 -28.40
CA LEU A 9 2.89 42.02 -27.63
C LEU A 9 4.27 41.59 -27.12
N MET A 10 4.34 41.13 -25.86
CA MET A 10 5.39 40.34 -25.18
C MET A 10 6.13 40.99 -24.00
N GLY A 11 6.15 40.22 -22.89
CA GLY A 11 6.96 40.42 -21.69
C GLY A 11 6.12 40.28 -20.42
N LEU A 12 5.52 39.13 -20.07
CA LEU A 12 6.18 37.92 -19.56
C LEU A 12 7.13 38.19 -18.38
N MET A 13 6.58 38.38 -17.18
CA MET A 13 7.10 37.87 -15.89
C MET A 13 5.87 37.78 -14.97
N GLY A 14 5.14 36.67 -14.92
CA GLY A 14 5.70 35.42 -14.40
C GLY A 14 5.86 35.52 -12.89
N LEU A 15 4.78 35.83 -12.16
CA LEU A 15 4.70 35.48 -10.73
C LEU A 15 4.61 33.94 -10.66
N THR A 16 5.74 33.28 -10.84
CA THR A 16 5.90 31.93 -10.35
C THR A 16 5.76 32.03 -8.84
N LEU A 17 4.55 31.78 -8.35
CA LEU A 17 4.42 31.09 -7.07
C LEU A 17 5.33 29.88 -7.20
N ALA A 18 6.52 29.99 -6.60
CA ALA A 18 7.31 28.82 -6.28
C ALA A 18 6.40 28.01 -5.39
N GLY A 19 5.67 27.08 -6.00
CA GLY A 19 5.00 26.03 -5.26
C GLY A 19 6.09 25.46 -4.37
N CYS A 20 5.89 25.55 -3.06
CA CYS A 20 6.59 24.67 -2.15
C CYS A 20 6.33 23.28 -2.69
N SER A 21 7.30 22.74 -3.42
CA SER A 21 7.35 21.33 -3.73
C SER A 21 7.65 20.69 -2.38
N THR A 22 6.60 20.50 -1.59
CA THR A 22 6.61 19.57 -0.48
C THR A 22 6.72 18.20 -1.14
N THR A 23 7.92 17.84 -1.59
CA THR A 23 8.36 16.46 -1.44
C THR A 23 8.33 16.19 0.05
N LEU A 24 7.13 15.85 0.54
CA LEU A 24 6.96 15.11 1.79
C LEU A 24 7.98 13.97 1.71
N PRO A 25 8.76 13.70 2.77
CA PRO A 25 9.58 12.50 2.79
C PRO A 25 8.63 11.34 2.55
N THR A 26 8.67 10.81 1.33
CA THR A 26 7.88 9.65 0.98
C THR A 26 8.47 8.53 1.79
N ASN A 27 7.72 8.10 2.79
CA ASN A 27 8.04 6.87 3.46
C ASN A 27 7.91 5.80 2.38
N ASP A 28 9.03 5.38 1.79
CA ASP A 28 9.08 4.44 0.67
C ASP A 28 8.20 3.21 0.93
N ARG A 29 8.04 2.85 2.21
CA ARG A 29 7.20 1.75 2.68
C ARG A 29 5.69 2.02 2.57
N VAL A 30 5.24 3.25 2.79
CA VAL A 30 3.83 3.64 2.56
C VAL A 30 3.52 3.60 1.07
N GLN A 31 4.46 4.03 0.22
CA GLN A 31 4.30 3.94 -1.23
C GLN A 31 4.16 2.50 -1.71
N VAL A 32 4.87 1.55 -1.10
CA VAL A 32 4.74 0.11 -1.45
C VAL A 32 3.31 -0.37 -1.17
N ILE A 33 2.72 0.02 -0.05
CA ILE A 33 1.34 -0.36 0.29
C ILE A 33 0.36 0.28 -0.69
N GLU A 34 0.45 1.60 -0.90
CA GLU A 34 -0.43 2.32 -1.83
C GLU A 34 -0.35 1.76 -3.25
N LYS A 35 0.87 1.48 -3.73
CA LYS A 35 1.10 0.87 -5.04
C LYS A 35 0.43 -0.50 -5.17
N ASN A 36 0.59 -1.37 -4.18
CA ASN A 36 0.03 -2.72 -4.25
C ASN A 36 -1.50 -2.72 -4.04
N CYS A 37 -2.02 -1.83 -3.19
CA CYS A 37 -3.46 -1.59 -3.09
C CYS A 37 -4.05 -1.08 -4.42
N ALA A 38 -3.35 -0.20 -5.13
CA ALA A 38 -3.80 0.25 -6.45
C ALA A 38 -3.84 -0.90 -7.47
N VAL A 39 -2.92 -1.87 -7.39
CA VAL A 39 -2.95 -3.07 -8.23
C VAL A 39 -4.17 -3.95 -7.91
N ILE A 40 -4.45 -4.20 -6.64
CA ILE A 40 -5.61 -5.00 -6.19
C ILE A 40 -6.93 -4.40 -6.67
N LEU A 41 -7.08 -3.08 -6.50
CA LEU A 41 -8.30 -2.36 -6.84
C LEU A 41 -8.46 -2.10 -8.35
N SER A 42 -7.42 -2.38 -9.15
CA SER A 42 -7.45 -2.15 -10.60
C SER A 42 -8.24 -3.23 -11.34
N GLU A 43 -9.22 -2.81 -12.13
CA GLU A 43 -9.95 -3.68 -13.06
C GLU A 43 -9.05 -4.27 -14.16
N SER A 44 -7.93 -3.61 -14.46
CA SER A 44 -6.99 -4.07 -15.49
C SER A 44 -5.91 -5.04 -14.97
N ALA A 45 -5.81 -5.22 -13.64
CA ALA A 45 -4.84 -6.12 -13.06
C ALA A 45 -5.28 -7.59 -13.20
N ASN A 46 -4.43 -8.40 -13.81
CA ASN A 46 -4.64 -9.83 -13.94
C ASN A 46 -4.37 -10.58 -12.62
N ALA A 47 -4.70 -11.88 -12.58
CA ALA A 47 -4.57 -12.70 -11.39
C ALA A 47 -3.13 -12.78 -10.86
N GLU A 48 -2.13 -12.86 -11.73
CA GLU A 48 -0.71 -12.92 -11.34
C GLU A 48 -0.25 -11.59 -10.71
N GLN A 49 -0.65 -10.46 -11.31
CA GLN A 49 -0.35 -9.13 -10.78
C GLN A 49 -0.97 -8.93 -9.39
N ARG A 50 -2.23 -9.35 -9.21
CA ARG A 50 -2.92 -9.30 -7.92
C ARG A 50 -2.24 -10.22 -6.89
N GLN A 51 -1.91 -11.45 -7.27
CA GLN A 51 -1.20 -12.37 -6.39
C GLN A 51 0.15 -11.80 -5.92
N ASN A 52 0.92 -11.21 -6.83
CA ASN A 52 2.17 -10.56 -6.47
C ASN A 52 1.93 -9.36 -5.55
N ALA A 53 0.85 -8.59 -5.74
CA ALA A 53 0.50 -7.50 -4.86
C ALA A 53 0.16 -7.98 -3.43
N TYR A 54 -0.62 -9.05 -3.28
CA TYR A 54 -0.88 -9.67 -1.98
C TYR A 54 0.41 -10.15 -1.29
N ASN A 55 1.32 -10.77 -2.05
CA ASN A 55 2.62 -11.22 -1.52
C ASN A 55 3.51 -10.04 -1.06
N GLN A 56 3.46 -8.89 -1.73
CA GLN A 56 4.20 -7.70 -1.28
C GLN A 56 3.55 -7.03 -0.07
N LEU A 57 2.22 -7.05 -0.01
CA LEU A 57 1.46 -6.47 1.09
C LEU A 57 1.71 -7.23 2.40
N ILE A 58 1.74 -8.57 2.37
CA ILE A 58 2.05 -9.34 3.59
C ILE A 58 3.44 -8.98 4.12
N GLU A 59 4.47 -8.89 3.26
CA GLU A 59 5.81 -8.48 3.71
C GLU A 59 5.84 -7.03 4.24
N SER A 60 5.09 -6.12 3.61
CA SER A 60 4.99 -4.72 4.04
C SER A 60 4.42 -4.56 5.46
N TYR A 61 3.50 -5.45 5.86
CA TYR A 61 3.04 -5.51 7.26
C TYR A 61 4.18 -5.91 8.19
N GLY A 62 4.91 -6.98 7.84
CA GLY A 62 6.04 -7.49 8.62
C GLY A 62 7.10 -6.41 8.88
N GLU A 63 7.48 -5.67 7.85
CA GLU A 63 8.45 -4.58 7.95
C GLU A 63 8.00 -3.41 8.83
N ARG A 64 6.70 -3.26 9.08
CA ARG A 64 6.12 -2.09 9.76
C ARG A 64 5.75 -2.34 11.21
N TYR A 65 5.24 -3.52 11.53
CA TYR A 65 4.65 -3.84 12.84
C TYR A 65 5.42 -4.87 13.65
N VAL A 66 6.32 -5.63 13.02
CA VAL A 66 7.08 -6.67 13.71
C VAL A 66 8.37 -6.05 14.23
N ASP A 67 8.52 -6.01 15.55
CA ASP A 67 9.79 -5.62 16.15
C ASP A 67 10.83 -6.73 15.92
N ALA A 68 11.81 -6.44 15.03
CA ALA A 68 12.90 -7.35 14.72
C ALA A 68 13.77 -7.69 15.95
N ASN A 69 13.75 -6.87 17.00
CA ASN A 69 14.45 -7.14 18.26
C ASN A 69 13.63 -7.99 19.23
N ASN A 70 12.39 -8.34 18.88
CA ASN A 70 11.53 -9.22 19.64
C ASN A 70 11.42 -10.60 18.95
N PRO A 71 12.18 -11.61 19.39
CA PRO A 71 12.20 -12.93 18.75
C PRO A 71 10.82 -13.60 18.73
N LYS A 72 10.00 -13.38 19.77
CA LYS A 72 8.66 -13.96 19.86
C LYS A 72 7.73 -13.35 18.80
N GLN A 73 7.74 -12.03 18.64
CA GLN A 73 6.95 -11.38 17.58
C GLN A 73 7.43 -11.81 16.20
N THR A 74 8.74 -11.85 15.97
CA THR A 74 9.32 -12.30 14.70
C THR A 74 8.93 -13.75 14.37
N ALA A 75 9.00 -14.66 15.34
CA ALA A 75 8.61 -16.05 15.16
C ALA A 75 7.11 -16.20 14.84
N ASN A 76 6.25 -15.52 15.61
CA ASN A 76 4.80 -15.54 15.40
C ASN A 76 4.42 -14.97 14.02
N TRP A 77 5.06 -13.87 13.61
CA TRP A 77 4.88 -13.30 12.29
C TRP A 77 5.31 -14.25 11.18
N ASN A 78 6.51 -14.82 11.27
CA ASN A 78 7.01 -15.76 10.28
C ASN A 78 6.09 -16.97 10.13
N LEU A 79 5.56 -17.49 11.24
CA LEU A 79 4.60 -18.59 11.23
C LEU A 79 3.30 -18.19 10.53
N PHE A 80 2.71 -17.05 10.89
CA PHE A 80 1.51 -16.53 10.23
C PHE A 80 1.73 -16.39 8.72
N ARG A 81 2.83 -15.72 8.31
CA ARG A 81 3.16 -15.53 6.90
C ARG A 81 3.30 -16.86 6.17
N GLN A 82 4.00 -17.82 6.74
CA GLN A 82 4.17 -19.15 6.15
C GLN A 82 2.83 -19.88 6.01
N ASN A 83 1.96 -19.79 7.02
CA ASN A 83 0.63 -20.39 6.96
C ASN A 83 -0.24 -19.76 5.89
N VAL A 84 -0.13 -18.44 5.64
CA VAL A 84 -0.84 -17.79 4.52
C VAL A 84 -0.25 -18.26 3.18
N ILE A 85 1.08 -18.25 3.00
CA ILE A 85 1.72 -18.56 1.72
C ILE A 85 1.59 -20.05 1.33
N HIS A 86 1.62 -20.93 2.32
CA HIS A 86 1.60 -22.38 2.14
C HIS A 86 0.28 -23.01 2.61
N ASP A 87 -0.80 -22.25 2.53
CA ASP A 87 -2.12 -22.69 2.97
C ASP A 87 -2.68 -23.80 2.07
N GLU A 88 -2.63 -25.05 2.54
CA GLU A 88 -3.04 -26.22 1.76
C GLU A 88 -4.56 -26.24 1.47
N ASN A 89 -5.38 -25.69 2.35
CA ASN A 89 -6.83 -25.67 2.19
C ASN A 89 -7.34 -24.35 1.54
N GLY A 90 -6.47 -23.35 1.45
CA GLY A 90 -6.74 -22.04 0.84
C GLY A 90 -7.68 -21.14 1.65
N GLN A 91 -8.10 -21.54 2.85
CA GLN A 91 -8.97 -20.76 3.72
C GLN A 91 -8.26 -19.50 4.23
N LEU A 92 -7.10 -19.67 4.86
CA LEU A 92 -6.33 -18.56 5.42
C LEU A 92 -5.82 -17.61 4.33
N THR A 93 -5.45 -18.14 3.17
CA THR A 93 -5.13 -17.32 1.98
C THR A 93 -6.32 -16.47 1.55
N ARG A 94 -7.52 -17.06 1.50
CA ARG A 94 -8.73 -16.35 1.11
C ARG A 94 -9.09 -15.27 2.12
N GLU A 95 -9.06 -15.58 3.41
CA GLU A 95 -9.32 -14.61 4.48
C GLU A 95 -8.31 -13.45 4.42
N PHE A 96 -7.02 -13.74 4.19
CA PHE A 96 -6.01 -12.70 4.00
C PHE A 96 -6.31 -11.80 2.79
N ILE A 97 -6.74 -12.38 1.66
CA ILE A 97 -7.14 -11.63 0.47
C ILE A 97 -8.34 -10.72 0.78
N GLU A 98 -9.38 -11.25 1.44
CA GLU A 98 -10.58 -10.48 1.80
C GLU A 98 -10.25 -9.30 2.72
N VAL A 99 -9.42 -9.52 3.74
CA VAL A 99 -8.93 -8.48 4.65
C VAL A 99 -8.09 -7.45 3.89
N SER A 100 -7.24 -7.90 2.96
CA SER A 100 -6.41 -7.02 2.14
C SER A 100 -7.25 -6.15 1.20
N ASP A 101 -8.25 -6.74 0.53
CA ASP A 101 -9.16 -6.04 -0.37
C ASP A 101 -9.95 -4.97 0.39
N TRP A 102 -10.53 -5.35 1.54
CA TRP A 102 -11.24 -4.43 2.42
C TRP A 102 -10.34 -3.31 2.92
N GLY A 103 -9.14 -3.66 3.38
CA GLY A 103 -8.15 -2.73 3.89
C GLY A 103 -7.66 -1.73 2.83
N CYS A 104 -7.44 -2.21 1.60
CA CYS A 104 -7.06 -1.36 0.48
C CYS A 104 -8.20 -0.45 0.02
N ALA A 105 -9.44 -0.94 -0.04
CA ALA A 105 -10.60 -0.15 -0.43
C ALA A 105 -10.90 1.00 0.56
N ASN A 106 -10.65 0.78 1.85
CA ASN A 106 -10.91 1.76 2.90
C ASN A 106 -9.67 2.59 3.29
N GLY A 107 -8.49 2.31 2.70
CA GLY A 107 -7.24 3.01 3.03
C GLY A 107 -6.68 2.69 4.41
N ASN A 108 -7.06 1.56 5.00
CA ASN A 108 -6.68 1.12 6.35
C ASN A 108 -6.02 -0.26 6.39
N TYR A 109 -5.45 -0.72 5.26
CA TYR A 109 -4.77 -2.02 5.07
C TYR A 109 -3.96 -2.49 6.30
N LEU A 110 -3.08 -1.64 6.81
CA LEU A 110 -2.21 -2.00 7.93
C LEU A 110 -2.96 -2.36 9.21
N GLU A 111 -4.05 -1.65 9.50
CA GLU A 111 -4.85 -1.87 10.70
C GLU A 111 -5.69 -3.14 10.57
N GLU A 112 -6.30 -3.37 9.41
CA GLU A 112 -7.09 -4.58 9.14
C GLU A 112 -6.22 -5.84 9.22
N VAL A 113 -5.03 -5.81 8.62
CA VAL A 113 -4.09 -6.94 8.70
C VAL A 113 -3.55 -7.13 10.11
N ARG A 114 -3.34 -6.06 10.88
CA ARG A 114 -2.95 -6.17 12.29
C ARG A 114 -4.00 -6.93 13.11
N LEU A 115 -5.26 -6.55 13.00
CA LEU A 115 -6.37 -7.19 13.71
C LEU A 115 -6.50 -8.66 13.30
N PHE A 116 -6.39 -8.95 12.01
CA PHE A 116 -6.42 -10.32 11.49
C PHE A 116 -5.28 -11.19 12.04
N VAL A 117 -4.05 -10.67 12.03
CA VAL A 117 -2.88 -11.38 12.60
C VAL A 117 -3.08 -11.65 14.09
N GLU A 118 -3.58 -10.67 14.85
CA GLU A 118 -3.85 -10.82 16.28
C GLU A 118 -4.93 -11.89 16.55
N GLU A 119 -5.99 -11.91 15.75
CA GLU A 119 -7.07 -12.90 15.86
C GLU A 119 -6.55 -14.32 15.61
N ILE A 120 -5.82 -14.54 14.51
CA ILE A 120 -5.26 -15.85 14.15
C ILE A 120 -4.24 -16.33 15.19
N GLN A 121 -3.42 -15.43 15.73
CA GLN A 121 -2.45 -15.79 16.76
C GLN A 121 -3.11 -16.10 18.11
N ALA A 122 -4.24 -15.48 18.43
CA ALA A 122 -5.01 -15.75 19.64
C ALA A 122 -5.79 -17.07 19.54
N SER A 123 -6.27 -17.44 18.35
CA SER A 123 -6.97 -18.72 18.14
C SER A 123 -6.02 -19.92 18.20
N ALA A 124 -4.77 -19.78 17.73
CA ALA A 124 -3.75 -20.84 17.77
C ALA A 124 -3.23 -21.18 19.19
N GLN A 125 -3.56 -20.38 20.21
CA GLN A 125 -3.15 -20.60 21.60
C GLN A 125 -4.23 -21.30 22.46
N LYS A 126 -5.37 -21.65 21.87
CA LYS A 126 -6.47 -22.38 22.52
C LYS A 126 -6.43 -23.86 22.19
#